data_AF-A0A358B7Q9-F1
#
_entry.id   AF-A0A358B7Q9-F1
#
_cell.length_a   1.000
_cell.length_b   1.000
_cell.length_c   1.000
_cell.angle_alpha   90.00
_cell.angle_beta   90.00
_cell.angle_gamma   90.00
#
_symmetry.space_group_name_H-M   'P 1'
#
loop_
_entity.id
_entity.type
_entity.pdbx_description
1 polymer ?
#
loop_
_entity_poly.entity_id
_entity_poly.type
_entity_poly.pdbx_seq_one_letter_code
_entity_poly.pdbx_strand_id
1 'polypeptide(L)'
;MLIAEQRSALSGFTYDLKLADGTMIGELCFPDWAQARNARLKNPAPNRLKSSIDLRLSGTTYTIEFEYTRRGWNNDTRFELMQGSTRLASAEVVVLEGFLGRARLLIAEPSNGELVRRSSFFKTRYELQRGGQALGLIHEPDVFTTRRRLCAELPPDIPPEVQGFLLFLVINLAFG
;
A
#
# COMPACT_ATOMS: atom_id res chain seq x y z
N MET A 1 -4.60 -15.46 5.22
CA MET A 1 -3.38 -14.64 5.16
C MET A 1 -3.01 -14.45 3.69
N LEU A 2 -2.77 -13.21 3.30
CA LEU A 2 -2.28 -12.82 1.97
C LEU A 2 -0.80 -12.44 2.08
N ILE A 3 0.01 -12.82 1.09
CA ILE A 3 1.45 -12.55 1.04
C ILE A 3 1.76 -11.78 -0.24
N ALA A 4 2.48 -10.67 -0.13
CA ALA A 4 3.11 -9.98 -1.25
C ALA A 4 4.61 -10.28 -1.26
N GLU A 5 5.11 -10.90 -2.31
CA GLU A 5 6.53 -11.21 -2.49
C GLU A 5 7.08 -10.46 -3.70
N GLN A 6 8.13 -9.69 -3.51
CA GLN A 6 8.79 -8.97 -4.59
C GLN A 6 9.31 -9.96 -5.63
N ARG A 7 8.93 -9.78 -6.89
CA ARG A 7 9.28 -10.70 -7.98
C ARG A 7 10.79 -10.80 -8.18
N SER A 8 11.47 -9.65 -8.19
CA SER A 8 12.91 -9.57 -8.41
C SER A 8 13.52 -8.44 -7.58
N ALA A 9 14.73 -8.64 -7.05
CA ALA A 9 15.51 -7.59 -6.38
C ALA A 9 15.82 -6.41 -7.32
N LEU A 10 15.86 -6.67 -8.63
CA LEU A 10 16.13 -5.67 -9.68
C LEU A 10 14.86 -4.95 -10.14
N SER A 11 13.67 -5.45 -9.76
CA SER A 11 12.38 -4.78 -9.98
C SER A 11 11.74 -4.48 -8.63
N GLY A 12 11.95 -3.27 -8.13
CA GLY A 12 11.35 -2.78 -6.88
C GLY A 12 9.82 -2.68 -6.90
N PHE A 13 9.22 -2.88 -8.07
CA PHE A 13 7.89 -2.40 -8.39
C PHE A 13 6.92 -3.49 -8.87
N THR A 14 7.26 -4.76 -8.67
CA THR A 14 6.36 -5.86 -9.02
C THR A 14 6.38 -6.90 -7.91
N TYR A 15 5.19 -7.23 -7.41
CA TYR A 15 5.00 -8.19 -6.33
C TYR A 15 4.01 -9.26 -6.76
N ASP A 16 4.37 -10.51 -6.51
CA ASP A 16 3.49 -11.66 -6.65
C ASP A 16 2.60 -11.75 -5.40
N LEU A 17 1.30 -11.93 -5.58
CA LEU A 17 0.34 -12.10 -4.50
C LEU A 17 0.00 -13.57 -4.32
N LYS A 18 0.21 -14.09 -3.11
CA LYS A 18 0.10 -15.51 -2.78
C LYS A 18 -0.73 -15.73 -1.52
N LEU A 19 -1.44 -16.85 -1.47
CA LEU A 19 -2.02 -17.36 -0.23
C LEU A 19 -0.95 -18.03 0.65
N ALA A 20 -1.33 -18.36 1.89
CA ALA A 20 -0.44 -18.98 2.88
C ALA A 20 0.12 -20.34 2.44
N ASP A 21 -0.62 -21.08 1.62
CA ASP A 21 -0.23 -22.37 1.04
C ASP A 21 0.71 -22.22 -0.16
N GLY A 22 1.05 -21.00 -0.57
CA GLY A 22 1.90 -20.69 -1.71
C GLY A 22 1.15 -20.52 -3.02
N THR A 23 -0.17 -20.74 -3.06
CA THR A 23 -0.99 -20.55 -4.26
C THR A 23 -0.91 -19.11 -4.74
N MET A 24 -0.48 -18.90 -5.99
CA MET A 24 -0.46 -17.59 -6.62
C MET A 24 -1.88 -17.17 -6.99
N ILE A 25 -2.33 -16.02 -6.48
CA ILE A 25 -3.66 -15.49 -6.74
C ILE A 25 -3.63 -14.17 -7.48
N GLY A 26 -2.45 -13.57 -7.69
CA GLY A 26 -2.40 -12.26 -8.29
C GLY A 26 -1.04 -11.62 -8.41
N GLU A 27 -1.07 -10.36 -8.81
CA GLU A 27 0.10 -9.49 -9.01
C GLU A 27 -0.27 -8.06 -8.59
N LEU A 28 0.70 -7.37 -8.00
CA LEU A 28 0.68 -5.94 -7.76
C LEU A 28 1.84 -5.29 -8.53
N CYS A 29 1.53 -4.35 -9.42
CA CYS A 29 2.51 -3.76 -10.34
C CYS A 29 2.48 -2.23 -10.32
N PHE A 30 3.66 -1.62 -10.20
CA PHE A 30 3.87 -0.17 -10.16
C PHE A 30 4.74 0.31 -11.34
N PRO A 31 4.26 0.24 -12.58
CA PRO A 31 5.11 0.46 -13.76
C PRO A 31 5.74 1.87 -13.80
N ASP A 32 5.02 2.90 -13.36
CA ASP A 32 5.44 4.31 -13.48
C ASP A 32 5.84 4.96 -12.15
N TRP A 33 6.03 4.18 -11.08
CA TRP A 33 6.19 4.74 -9.73
C TRP A 33 7.43 5.63 -9.56
N ALA A 34 8.54 5.26 -10.20
CA ALA A 34 9.76 6.06 -10.21
C ALA A 34 9.54 7.43 -10.88
N GLN A 35 8.62 7.53 -11.84
CA GLN A 35 8.27 8.79 -12.50
C GLN A 35 7.25 9.59 -11.67
N ALA A 36 6.27 8.91 -11.06
CA ALA A 36 5.25 9.51 -10.19
C ALA A 36 5.83 10.18 -8.93
N ARG A 37 6.89 9.63 -8.34
CA ARG A 37 7.60 10.23 -7.19
C ARG A 37 8.39 11.49 -7.54
N ASN A 38 8.81 11.65 -8.80
CA ASN A 38 9.62 12.78 -9.24
C ASN A 38 8.81 14.06 -9.51
N ALA A 39 7.63 14.22 -8.89
CA ALA A 39 6.74 15.37 -9.03
C ALA A 39 7.30 16.73 -8.57
N ARG A 40 8.57 16.79 -8.11
CA ARG A 40 9.33 18.06 -7.97
C ARG A 40 9.80 18.62 -9.33
N LEU A 41 9.86 17.80 -10.37
CA LEU A 41 10.03 18.23 -11.76
C LEU A 41 8.63 18.36 -12.37
N LYS A 42 8.34 19.52 -12.96
CA LYS A 42 7.06 19.90 -13.60
C LYS A 42 6.27 18.68 -14.10
N ASN A 43 5.04 18.56 -13.59
CA ASN A 43 4.01 17.61 -13.99
C ASN A 43 4.13 17.22 -15.48
N PRO A 44 4.69 16.05 -15.84
CA PRO A 44 5.03 15.74 -17.23
C PRO A 44 3.80 15.45 -18.11
N ALA A 45 2.58 15.42 -17.54
CA ALA A 45 1.36 15.30 -18.32
C ALA A 45 0.14 15.91 -17.58
N PRO A 46 -0.27 17.16 -17.85
CA PRO A 46 -1.45 17.76 -17.25
C PRO A 46 -2.75 16.98 -17.54
N ASN A 47 -2.77 16.15 -18.60
CA ASN A 47 -3.92 15.33 -19.01
C ASN A 47 -3.83 13.85 -18.60
N ARG A 48 -2.76 13.42 -17.92
CA ARG A 48 -2.62 12.06 -17.33
C ARG A 48 -2.25 12.17 -15.85
N LEU A 49 -3.13 12.77 -15.06
CA LEU A 49 -3.04 12.78 -13.60
C LEU A 49 -3.54 11.47 -12.96
N LYS A 50 -3.46 10.36 -13.68
CA LYS A 50 -3.75 9.01 -13.18
C LYS A 50 -2.59 8.11 -13.53
N SER A 51 -1.55 8.08 -12.70
CA SER A 51 -0.69 6.90 -12.66
C SER A 51 -1.46 5.83 -11.89
N SER A 52 -2.15 4.97 -12.63
CA SER A 52 -2.89 3.84 -12.10
C SER A 52 -1.89 2.75 -11.69
N ILE A 53 -2.10 2.21 -10.49
CA ILE A 53 -1.40 1.01 -10.03
C ILE A 53 -2.34 -0.16 -10.27
N ASP A 54 -1.84 -1.17 -10.96
CA ASP A 54 -2.62 -2.37 -11.27
C ASP A 54 -2.49 -3.37 -10.13
N LEU A 55 -3.62 -3.72 -9.54
CA LEU A 55 -3.77 -4.86 -8.63
C LEU A 55 -4.60 -5.92 -9.34
N ARG A 56 -3.98 -7.05 -9.69
CA ARG A 56 -4.67 -8.19 -10.29
C ARG A 56 -4.85 -9.27 -9.25
N LEU A 57 -6.09 -9.71 -9.03
CA LEU A 57 -6.43 -10.75 -8.07
C LEU A 57 -7.51 -11.67 -8.66
N SER A 58 -7.24 -12.98 -8.66
CA SER A 58 -8.16 -14.03 -9.12
C SER A 58 -8.77 -13.76 -10.49
N GLY A 59 -7.98 -13.20 -11.42
CA GLY A 59 -8.41 -12.84 -12.78
C GLY A 59 -9.17 -11.51 -12.89
N THR A 60 -9.41 -10.82 -11.78
CA THR A 60 -9.99 -9.47 -11.75
C THR A 60 -8.89 -8.42 -11.65
N THR A 61 -9.03 -7.34 -12.41
CA THR A 61 -8.14 -6.19 -12.32
C THR A 61 -8.82 -5.07 -11.54
N TYR A 62 -8.10 -4.58 -10.54
CA TYR A 62 -8.42 -3.42 -9.73
C TYR A 62 -7.39 -2.33 -10.03
N THR A 63 -7.81 -1.09 -9.86
CA THR A 63 -6.95 0.08 -10.06
C THR A 63 -6.81 0.82 -8.75
N ILE A 64 -5.58 1.09 -8.34
CA ILE A 64 -5.33 1.99 -7.22
C ILE A 64 -5.00 3.36 -7.81
N GLU A 65 -5.87 4.32 -7.52
CA GLU A 65 -5.73 5.72 -7.90
C GLU A 65 -5.17 6.52 -6.72
N PHE A 66 -4.55 7.67 -7.01
CA PHE A 66 -4.11 8.57 -5.95
C PHE A 66 -4.24 10.04 -6.33
N GLU A 67 -4.39 10.88 -5.32
CA GLU A 67 -4.39 12.33 -5.42
C GLU A 67 -3.60 12.96 -4.27
N TYR A 68 -2.95 14.10 -4.53
CA TYR A 68 -2.31 14.89 -3.48
C TYR A 68 -3.34 15.83 -2.84
N THR A 69 -3.73 15.56 -1.60
CA THR A 69 -4.71 16.38 -0.85
C THR A 69 -4.08 17.63 -0.26
N ARG A 70 -2.78 17.58 0.06
CA ARG A 70 -1.97 18.73 0.45
C ARG A 70 -0.60 18.64 -0.20
N ARG A 71 -0.14 19.73 -0.82
CA ARG A 71 1.20 19.82 -1.43
C ARG A 71 2.13 20.65 -0.55
N GLY A 72 3.34 20.15 -0.31
CA GLY A 72 4.32 20.82 0.54
C GLY A 72 5.70 20.17 0.44
N TRP A 73 6.56 20.43 1.43
CA TRP A 73 7.83 19.69 1.55
C TRP A 73 7.57 18.18 1.70
N ASN A 74 6.52 17.85 2.46
CA ASN A 74 5.86 16.56 2.51
C ASN A 74 4.45 16.71 1.92
N ASN A 75 3.99 15.71 1.17
CA ASN A 75 2.65 15.71 0.58
C ASN A 75 1.73 14.77 1.36
N ASP A 76 0.51 15.24 1.63
CA ASP A 76 -0.57 14.34 2.04
C ASP A 76 -1.16 13.72 0.78
N THR A 77 -1.37 12.40 0.79
CA THR A 77 -1.81 11.65 -0.38
C THR A 77 -3.01 10.79 -0.03
N ARG A 78 -4.09 10.90 -0.81
CA ARG A 78 -5.21 9.97 -0.74
C ARG A 78 -5.03 8.89 -1.81
N PHE A 79 -5.28 7.65 -1.44
CA PHE A 79 -5.29 6.49 -2.31
C PHE A 79 -6.68 5.86 -2.30
N GLU A 80 -7.15 5.44 -3.46
CA GLU A 80 -8.46 4.80 -3.62
C GLU A 80 -8.30 3.50 -4.40
N LEU A 81 -8.89 2.42 -3.87
CA LEU A 81 -9.01 1.16 -4.57
C LEU A 81 -10.30 1.16 -5.39
N MET A 82 -10.17 0.99 -6.70
CA MET A 82 -11.26 1.04 -7.67
C MET A 82 -11.44 -0.31 -8.36
N GLN A 83 -12.70 -0.66 -8.62
CA GLN A 83 -13.10 -1.72 -9.55
C GLN A 83 -14.03 -1.10 -10.60
N GLY A 84 -13.47 -0.80 -11.77
CA GLY A 84 -14.16 0.03 -12.76
C GLY A 84 -14.45 1.42 -12.18
N SER A 85 -15.72 1.80 -12.12
CA SER A 85 -16.18 3.07 -11.53
C SER A 85 -16.52 2.98 -10.04
N THR A 86 -16.40 1.80 -9.43
CA THR A 86 -16.80 1.57 -8.03
C THR A 86 -15.58 1.70 -7.13
N ARG A 87 -15.67 2.56 -6.11
CA ARG A 87 -14.66 2.63 -5.05
C ARG A 87 -14.93 1.54 -4.02
N LEU A 88 -13.91 0.74 -3.73
CA LEU A 88 -13.98 -0.37 -2.77
C LEU A 88 -13.30 -0.03 -1.44
N ALA A 89 -12.25 0.80 -1.47
CA ALA A 89 -11.55 1.24 -0.28
C ALA A 89 -10.91 2.61 -0.51
N SER A 90 -10.67 3.34 0.58
CA SER A 90 -10.00 4.65 0.54
C SER A 90 -9.13 4.80 1.77
N ALA A 91 -7.92 5.34 1.56
CA ALA A 91 -6.96 5.58 2.62
C ALA A 91 -6.21 6.89 2.37
N GLU A 92 -5.80 7.54 3.45
CA GLU A 92 -5.02 8.77 3.44
C GLU A 92 -3.69 8.57 4.15
N VAL A 93 -2.62 8.96 3.47
CA VAL A 93 -1.29 9.11 4.06
C VAL A 93 -1.15 10.57 4.45
N VAL A 94 -1.15 10.83 5.76
CA VAL A 94 -1.03 12.17 6.35
C VAL A 94 0.33 12.29 7.01
N VAL A 95 1.15 13.24 6.57
CA VAL A 95 2.48 13.46 7.15
C VAL A 95 2.38 14.53 8.23
N LEU A 96 2.63 14.14 9.48
CA LEU A 96 2.63 15.09 10.61
C LEU A 96 3.80 16.08 10.47
N GLU A 97 3.54 17.36 10.73
CA GLU A 97 4.56 18.41 10.70
C GLU A 97 5.57 18.24 11.85
N GLY A 98 6.87 18.38 11.55
CA GLY A 98 7.97 18.31 12.52
C GLY A 98 9.22 17.59 12.01
N PHE A 99 10.36 17.79 12.67
CA PHE A 99 11.68 17.22 12.27
C PHE A 99 11.72 15.68 12.25
N LEU A 100 10.80 15.03 12.98
CA LEU A 100 10.63 13.57 13.06
C LEU A 100 9.23 13.12 12.65
N GLY A 101 8.49 13.96 11.92
CA GLY A 101 7.10 13.73 11.54
C GLY A 101 6.91 12.35 10.90
N ARG A 102 6.19 11.45 11.59
CA ARG A 102 5.86 10.13 11.05
C ARG A 102 4.57 10.23 10.26
N ALA A 103 4.56 9.62 9.07
CA ALA A 103 3.34 9.47 8.30
C ALA A 103 2.34 8.58 9.06
N ARG A 104 1.08 9.01 9.12
CA ARG A 104 -0.06 8.21 9.55
C ARG A 104 -0.78 7.69 8.31
N LEU A 105 -1.25 6.45 8.37
CA LEU A 105 -2.03 5.83 7.31
C LEU A 105 -3.44 5.59 7.85
N LEU A 106 -4.34 6.49 7.48
CA LEU A 106 -5.74 6.46 7.87
C LEU A 106 -6.55 5.70 6.82
N ILE A 107 -7.40 4.77 7.25
CA ILE A 107 -8.31 4.04 6.37
C ILE A 107 -9.69 4.63 6.59
N ALA A 108 -10.28 5.21 5.54
CA ALA A 108 -11.63 5.77 5.58
C ALA A 108 -12.69 4.71 5.21
N GLU A 109 -12.40 3.90 4.20
CA GLU A 109 -13.29 2.85 3.70
C GLU A 109 -12.51 1.53 3.52
N PRO A 110 -13.13 0.35 3.74
CA PRO A 110 -14.55 0.13 4.07
C PRO A 110 -14.87 0.30 5.57
N SER A 111 -13.86 0.41 6.44
CA SER A 111 -14.07 0.61 7.87
C SER A 111 -13.03 1.59 8.41
N ASN A 112 -13.51 2.69 9.00
CA ASN A 112 -12.68 3.69 9.66
C ASN A 112 -11.63 3.04 10.57
N GLY A 113 -10.36 3.21 10.25
CA GLY A 113 -9.24 2.59 10.94
C GLY A 113 -7.92 3.27 10.64
N GLU A 114 -6.84 2.70 11.16
CA GLU A 114 -5.48 3.22 10.99
C GLU A 114 -4.47 2.08 10.90
N LEU A 115 -3.51 2.16 9.99
CA LEU A 115 -2.32 1.32 10.03
C LEU A 115 -1.23 2.03 10.83
N VAL A 116 -1.03 1.56 12.05
CA VAL A 116 -0.06 2.12 12.99
C VAL A 116 1.27 1.37 12.85
N ARG A 117 2.33 2.08 12.45
CA ARG A 117 3.67 1.51 12.45
C ARG A 117 4.10 1.15 13.87
N ARG A 118 4.43 -0.11 14.11
CA ARG A 118 5.01 -0.58 15.37
C ARG A 118 6.53 -0.57 15.27
N SER A 119 7.20 -0.18 16.35
CA SER A 119 8.66 -0.22 16.41
C SER A 119 9.13 -1.68 16.32
N SER A 120 9.86 -1.99 15.25
CA SER A 120 10.67 -3.20 15.16
C SER A 120 12.03 -2.78 14.64
N PHE A 121 13.09 -3.18 15.33
CA PHE A 121 14.43 -3.05 14.77
C PHE A 121 14.49 -3.89 13.49
N PHE A 122 14.79 -3.22 12.37
CA PHE A 122 15.01 -3.82 11.04
C PHE A 122 13.83 -4.50 10.33
N LYS A 123 12.60 -4.44 10.86
CA LYS A 123 11.43 -5.03 10.17
C LYS A 123 10.32 -4.01 9.95
N THR A 124 9.65 -4.16 8.82
CA THR A 124 8.35 -3.53 8.60
C THR A 124 7.30 -4.23 9.44
N ARG A 125 6.62 -3.49 10.32
CA ARG A 125 5.49 -3.99 11.11
C ARG A 125 4.44 -2.89 11.27
N TYR A 126 3.25 -3.14 10.76
CA TYR A 126 2.09 -2.26 10.84
C TYR A 126 0.92 -3.01 11.46
N GLU A 127 0.26 -2.38 12.41
CA GLU A 127 -0.93 -2.93 13.06
C GLU A 127 -2.16 -2.21 12.53
N LEU A 128 -3.13 -2.96 12.03
CA LEU A 128 -4.43 -2.41 11.67
C LEU A 128 -5.23 -2.19 12.96
N GLN A 129 -5.62 -0.95 13.23
CA GLN A 129 -6.39 -0.56 14.38
C GLN A 129 -7.75 0.05 14.01
N ARG A 130 -8.75 -0.19 14.85
CA ARG A 130 -10.07 0.45 14.78
C ARG A 130 -10.54 0.77 16.20
N GLY A 131 -10.89 2.02 16.47
CA GLY A 131 -11.31 2.45 17.81
C GLY A 131 -10.28 2.16 18.90
N GLY A 132 -8.99 2.18 18.58
CA GLY A 132 -7.89 1.84 19.50
C GLY A 132 -7.64 0.34 19.70
N GLN A 133 -8.44 -0.54 19.10
CA GLN A 133 -8.25 -1.99 19.16
C GLN A 133 -7.45 -2.50 17.96
N ALA A 134 -6.47 -3.36 18.22
CA ALA A 134 -5.74 -4.09 17.19
C ALA A 134 -6.63 -5.15 16.54
N LEU A 135 -6.73 -5.13 15.21
CA LEU A 135 -7.51 -6.08 14.41
C LEU A 135 -6.64 -7.08 13.65
N GLY A 136 -5.47 -6.64 13.20
CA GLY A 136 -4.61 -7.46 12.36
C GLY A 136 -3.24 -6.85 12.17
N LEU A 137 -2.38 -7.56 11.44
CA LEU A 137 -0.97 -7.24 11.30
C LEU A 137 -0.52 -7.36 9.84
N ILE A 138 0.26 -6.38 9.40
CA ILE A 138 1.04 -6.45 8.17
C ILE A 138 2.52 -6.39 8.55
N HIS A 139 3.30 -7.39 8.18
CA HIS A 139 4.69 -7.48 8.60
C HIS A 139 5.61 -8.19 7.62
N GLU A 140 6.91 -7.87 7.71
CA GLU A 140 7.97 -8.68 7.10
C GLU A 140 8.31 -9.86 8.03
N PRO A 141 8.16 -11.12 7.58
CA PRO A 141 8.45 -12.27 8.42
C PRO A 141 9.96 -12.38 8.72
N ASP A 142 10.79 -12.04 7.74
CA ASP A 142 12.24 -12.26 7.75
C ASP A 142 13.02 -10.93 7.87
N VAL A 143 14.14 -10.93 8.59
CA VAL A 143 15.00 -9.72 8.77
C VAL A 143 15.89 -9.47 7.54
N PHE A 144 16.33 -10.53 6.88
CA PHE A 144 17.29 -10.48 5.78
C PHE A 144 16.77 -11.23 4.58
N THR A 145 16.36 -10.49 3.56
CA THR A 145 15.89 -11.04 2.29
C THR A 145 16.44 -10.20 1.14
N THR A 146 16.89 -10.85 0.07
CA THR A 146 17.22 -10.14 -1.18
C THR A 146 15.98 -9.62 -1.91
N ARG A 147 14.80 -10.21 -1.63
CA ARG A 147 13.49 -9.85 -2.19
C ARG A 147 12.52 -9.61 -1.04
N ARG A 148 11.88 -8.45 -1.00
CA ARG A 148 10.95 -8.10 0.08
C ARG A 148 9.75 -9.05 0.10
N ARG A 149 9.30 -9.40 1.31
CA ARG A 149 8.11 -10.22 1.53
C ARG A 149 7.28 -9.60 2.65
N LEU A 150 6.01 -9.29 2.38
CA LEU A 150 5.07 -8.81 3.38
C LEU A 150 3.92 -9.81 3.53
N CYS A 151 3.55 -10.08 4.78
CA CYS A 151 2.43 -10.93 5.14
C CYS A 151 1.33 -10.06 5.76
N ALA A 152 0.09 -10.25 5.29
CA ALA A 152 -1.11 -9.66 5.85
C ALA A 152 -1.91 -10.72 6.63
N GLU A 153 -1.80 -10.65 7.95
CA GLU A 153 -2.59 -11.40 8.93
C GLU A 153 -3.75 -10.52 9.36
N LEU A 154 -4.74 -10.41 8.47
CA LEU A 154 -5.91 -9.57 8.66
C LEU A 154 -7.17 -10.41 8.95
N PRO A 155 -8.17 -9.85 9.63
CA PRO A 155 -9.46 -10.50 9.84
C PRO A 155 -10.10 -11.01 8.54
N PRO A 156 -10.82 -12.15 8.59
CA PRO A 156 -11.39 -12.79 7.40
C PRO A 156 -12.55 -11.99 6.76
N ASP A 157 -13.14 -11.05 7.48
CA ASP A 157 -14.17 -10.13 6.97
C ASP A 157 -13.58 -9.02 6.08
N ILE A 158 -12.25 -8.86 6.04
CA ILE A 158 -11.58 -7.95 5.10
C ILE A 158 -11.38 -8.66 3.76
N PRO A 159 -12.00 -8.21 2.65
CA PRO A 159 -11.89 -8.85 1.35
C PRO A 159 -10.44 -8.87 0.82
N PRO A 160 -10.04 -9.91 0.03
CA PRO A 160 -8.67 -10.05 -0.48
C PRO A 160 -8.15 -8.83 -1.24
N GLU A 161 -8.99 -8.15 -2.01
CA GLU A 161 -8.67 -6.94 -2.76
C GLU A 161 -8.33 -5.76 -1.83
N VAL A 162 -9.02 -5.65 -0.70
CA VAL A 162 -8.71 -4.66 0.33
C VAL A 162 -7.42 -5.05 1.04
N GLN A 163 -7.18 -6.33 1.32
CA GLN A 163 -5.89 -6.78 1.87
C GLN A 163 -4.72 -6.46 0.93
N GLY A 164 -4.90 -6.68 -0.38
CA GLY A 164 -3.93 -6.32 -1.42
C GLY A 164 -3.66 -4.80 -1.47
N PHE A 165 -4.71 -3.99 -1.34
CA PHE A 165 -4.59 -2.54 -1.22
C PHE A 165 -3.83 -2.11 0.05
N LEU A 166 -4.09 -2.72 1.21
CA LEU A 166 -3.37 -2.41 2.43
C LEU A 166 -1.88 -2.81 2.35
N LEU A 167 -1.57 -3.94 1.71
CA LEU A 167 -0.20 -4.34 1.40
C LEU A 167 0.50 -3.30 0.51
N PHE A 168 -0.20 -2.82 -0.53
CA PHE A 168 0.30 -1.73 -1.36
C PHE A 168 0.68 -0.50 -0.51
N LEU A 169 -0.21 -0.02 0.36
CA LEU A 169 0.05 1.19 1.13
C LEU A 169 1.28 1.05 2.03
N VAL A 170 1.48 -0.12 2.63
CA VAL A 170 2.69 -0.42 3.44
C VAL A 170 3.96 -0.45 2.58
N ILE A 171 3.90 -1.05 1.39
CA ILE A 171 5.02 -1.06 0.42
C ILE A 171 5.36 0.37 0.01
N ASN A 172 4.33 1.16 -0.32
CA ASN A 172 4.44 2.55 -0.74
C ASN A 172 5.13 3.42 0.33
N LEU A 173 4.68 3.32 1.59
CA LEU A 173 5.28 4.04 2.72
C LEU A 173 6.74 3.65 2.98
N ALA A 174 7.14 2.43 2.66
CA ALA A 174 8.52 2.00 2.83
C ALA A 174 9.46 2.58 1.75
N PHE A 175 8.90 3.06 0.64
CA PHE A 175 9.66 3.80 -0.37
C PHE A 175 9.74 5.30 -0.07
N GLY A 176 8.71 5.88 0.55
CA GLY A 176 8.60 7.32 0.88
C GLY A 176 9.65 7.82 1.85
#